data_AF-X1HFJ3-F1
#
_entry.id   AF-X1HFJ3-F1
#
_cell.length_a   1.000
_cell.length_b   1.000
_cell.length_c   1.000
_cell.angle_alpha   90.00
_cell.angle_beta   90.00
_cell.angle_gamma   90.00
#
_symmetry.space_group_name_H-M   'P 1'
#
loop_
_entity.id
_entity.type
_entity.pdbx_description
1 polymer ?
#
loop_
_entity_poly.entity_id
_entity_poly.type
_entity_poly.pdbx_seq_one_letter_code
_entity_poly.pdbx_strand_id
1 'polypeptide(L)'
;MPIEFRLEDWVPQEISQGPPLPEFLQIFWPWYKPKEKKFTVTDLVISPAEVNPGQVVTISCLVTNIDTKAGSYTVKLRGDFMAEKSVPLQPGESKTVSFAVTPTVAKTYSVSVDGLTGTFMSTEE
;
A
#
# COMPACT_ATOMS: atom_id res chain seq x y z
N MET A 1 14.72 2.68 20.02
CA MET A 1 13.51 3.49 20.27
C MET A 1 12.69 2.77 21.32
N PRO A 2 12.24 3.42 22.40
CA PRO A 2 11.32 2.77 23.32
C PRO A 2 10.01 2.52 22.57
N ILE A 3 9.45 1.33 22.75
CA ILE A 3 8.12 1.00 22.25
C ILE A 3 7.15 1.79 23.14
N GLU A 4 6.60 2.87 22.60
CA GLU A 4 5.61 3.71 23.28
C GLU A 4 4.27 2.97 23.24
N PHE A 5 3.96 2.22 24.30
CA PHE A 5 2.63 1.62 24.49
C PHE A 5 1.63 2.74 24.75
N ARG A 6 0.69 2.96 23.82
CA ARG A 6 -0.33 4.00 23.99
C ARG A 6 -1.54 3.42 24.72
N LEU A 7 -2.25 4.25 25.48
CA LEU A 7 -3.45 3.84 26.21
C LEU A 7 -4.55 3.29 25.28
N GLU A 8 -4.52 3.66 23.99
CA GLU A 8 -5.41 3.10 22.96
C GLU A 8 -5.13 1.62 22.65
N ASP A 9 -3.99 1.07 23.07
CA ASP A 9 -3.65 -0.36 22.96
C ASP A 9 -4.35 -1.21 24.03
N TRP A 10 -5.00 -0.57 25.02
CA TRP A 10 -5.69 -1.19 26.17
C TRP A 10 -7.21 -1.11 26.09
N VAL A 11 -7.79 -1.28 24.90
CA VAL A 11 -9.24 -1.55 24.80
C VAL A 11 -9.49 -2.97 25.34
N PRO A 12 -10.53 -3.20 26.18
CA PRO A 12 -10.88 -4.56 26.59
C PRO A 12 -11.14 -5.42 25.36
N GLN A 13 -10.22 -6.32 25.04
CA GLN A 13 -10.41 -7.30 23.98
C GLN A 13 -11.50 -8.27 24.42
N GLU A 14 -12.35 -8.72 23.49
CA GLU A 14 -13.30 -9.78 23.81
C GLU A 14 -12.53 -11.04 24.26
N ILE A 15 -13.09 -11.82 25.20
CA ILE A 15 -12.46 -13.05 25.72
C ILE A 15 -12.01 -14.00 24.58
N SER A 16 -12.71 -13.94 23.44
CA SER A 16 -12.43 -14.68 22.21
C SER A 16 -11.11 -14.29 21.50
N GLN A 17 -10.57 -13.09 21.73
CA GLN A 17 -9.38 -12.57 21.06
C GLN A 17 -8.06 -12.99 21.74
N GLY A 18 -8.13 -13.64 22.91
CA GLY A 18 -6.95 -14.03 23.69
C GLY A 18 -6.24 -12.85 24.35
N PRO A 19 -5.13 -13.08 25.09
CA PRO A 19 -4.35 -11.99 25.65
C PRO A 19 -3.72 -11.14 24.54
N PRO A 20 -3.57 -9.82 24.74
CA PRO A 20 -3.11 -8.89 23.72
C PRO A 20 -1.68 -9.23 23.29
N LEU A 21 -1.48 -9.37 21.98
CA LEU A 21 -0.16 -9.53 21.36
C LEU A 21 0.21 -8.26 20.61
N PRO A 22 1.50 -7.87 20.56
CA PRO A 22 1.94 -6.73 19.76
C PRO A 22 1.61 -6.94 18.28
N GLU A 23 0.89 -6.00 17.66
CA GLU A 23 0.47 -6.11 16.24
C GLU A 23 1.66 -6.28 15.28
N PHE A 24 2.82 -5.72 15.61
CA PHE A 24 4.02 -5.79 14.75
C PHE A 24 4.58 -7.21 14.58
N LEU A 25 4.26 -8.13 15.49
CA LEU A 25 4.73 -9.52 15.43
C LEU A 25 3.93 -10.36 14.44
N GLN A 26 2.72 -9.95 14.05
CA GLN A 26 1.80 -10.74 13.21
C GLN A 26 1.56 -12.17 13.73
N ILE A 27 1.71 -12.37 15.04
CA ILE A 27 1.40 -13.62 15.72
C ILE A 27 -0.05 -13.53 16.18
N PHE A 28 -0.87 -14.46 15.68
CA PHE A 28 -2.28 -14.55 16.05
C PHE A 28 -2.53 -15.88 16.76
N TRP A 29 -3.46 -15.88 17.70
CA TRP A 29 -3.89 -17.11 18.35
C TRP A 29 -4.50 -18.08 17.32
N PRO A 30 -4.35 -19.41 17.49
CA PRO A 30 -4.88 -20.42 16.56
C PRO A 30 -6.39 -20.31 16.29
N TRP A 31 -7.14 -19.71 17.22
CA TRP A 31 -8.59 -19.49 17.14
C TRP A 31 -8.98 -18.06 16.70
N TYR A 32 -8.03 -17.13 16.58
CA TYR A 32 -8.29 -15.75 16.19
C TYR A 32 -8.14 -15.58 14.67
N LYS A 33 -9.22 -15.18 14.01
CA LYS A 33 -9.18 -14.75 12.61
C LYS A 33 -8.90 -13.25 12.57
N PRO A 34 -7.71 -12.82 12.14
CA PRO A 34 -7.44 -11.39 12.00
C PRO A 34 -8.46 -10.79 11.05
N LYS A 35 -8.99 -9.63 11.42
CA LYS A 35 -9.90 -8.87 10.59
C LYS A 35 -9.16 -8.52 9.30
N GLU A 36 -9.65 -9.06 8.18
CA GLU A 36 -9.00 -8.91 6.88
C GLU A 36 -8.82 -7.43 6.52
N LYS A 37 -7.77 -7.11 5.75
CA LYS A 37 -7.58 -5.78 5.17
C LYS A 37 -8.83 -5.43 4.34
N LYS A 38 -9.52 -4.36 4.70
CA LYS A 38 -10.75 -3.91 4.05
C LYS A 38 -10.54 -2.83 3.00
N PHE A 39 -9.33 -2.79 2.45
CA PHE A 39 -9.02 -1.96 1.30
C PHE A 39 -8.54 -2.87 0.19
N THR A 40 -9.07 -2.63 -1.00
CA THR A 40 -8.69 -3.37 -2.20
C THR A 40 -7.99 -2.40 -3.14
N VAL A 41 -6.81 -2.79 -3.61
CA VAL A 41 -6.06 -2.05 -4.63
C VAL A 41 -6.17 -2.79 -5.95
N THR A 42 -6.66 -2.12 -6.99
CA THR A 42 -6.83 -2.66 -8.35
C THR A 42 -6.29 -1.68 -9.38
N ASP A 43 -6.37 -2.07 -10.66
CA ASP A 43 -6.14 -1.19 -11.81
C ASP A 43 -4.77 -0.49 -11.77
N LEU A 44 -3.71 -1.27 -11.58
CA LEU A 44 -2.35 -0.74 -11.73
C LEU A 44 -2.12 -0.38 -13.20
N VAL A 45 -1.94 0.91 -13.45
CA VAL A 45 -1.65 1.47 -14.77
C VAL A 45 -0.30 2.18 -14.71
N ILE A 46 0.57 1.88 -15.67
CA ILE A 46 1.86 2.52 -15.84
C ILE A 46 1.87 3.15 -17.22
N SER A 47 2.08 4.47 -17.28
CA SER A 47 2.10 5.21 -18.53
C SER A 47 3.09 6.38 -18.48
N PRO A 48 4.00 6.50 -19.45
CA PRO A 48 4.23 5.60 -20.58
C PRO A 48 4.90 4.28 -20.18
N ALA A 49 4.77 3.24 -21.02
CA ALA A 49 5.47 1.97 -20.82
C ALA A 49 6.95 2.01 -21.26
N GLU A 50 7.30 2.96 -22.13
CA GLU A 50 8.65 3.23 -22.61
C GLU A 50 8.91 4.73 -22.56
N VAL A 51 10.04 5.12 -21.98
CA VAL A 51 10.46 6.52 -21.84
C VAL A 51 11.97 6.66 -22.01
N ASN A 52 12.44 7.86 -22.31
CA ASN A 52 13.87 8.14 -22.19
C ASN A 52 14.26 8.47 -20.75
N PRO A 53 15.53 8.25 -20.34
CA PRO A 53 16.03 8.73 -19.07
C PRO A 53 15.74 10.23 -18.88
N GLY A 54 15.24 10.61 -17.70
CA GLY A 54 14.85 11.98 -17.35
C GLY A 54 13.39 12.32 -17.63
N GLN A 55 12.62 11.47 -18.33
CA GLN A 55 11.19 11.67 -18.54
C GLN A 55 10.35 11.12 -17.38
N VAL A 56 9.17 11.68 -17.16
CA VAL A 56 8.28 11.28 -16.06
C VAL A 56 7.37 10.14 -16.51
N VAL A 57 7.34 9.06 -15.72
CA VAL A 57 6.38 7.96 -15.82
C VAL A 57 5.37 8.10 -14.70
N THR A 58 4.10 7.95 -15.04
CA THR A 58 3.00 7.98 -14.07
C THR A 58 2.57 6.55 -13.76
N ILE A 59 2.62 6.18 -12.48
CA ILE A 59 2.12 4.91 -11.95
C ILE A 59 0.87 5.22 -11.15
N SER A 60 -0.29 4.73 -11.57
CA SER A 60 -1.55 4.93 -10.87
C SER A 60 -2.21 3.61 -10.50
N CYS A 61 -2.94 3.61 -9.39
CA CYS A 61 -3.76 2.49 -8.95
C CYS A 61 -5.08 3.00 -8.36
N LEU A 62 -6.10 2.15 -8.37
CA LEU A 62 -7.38 2.43 -7.74
C LEU A 62 -7.43 1.78 -6.36
N VAL A 63 -7.70 2.57 -5.32
CA VAL A 63 -7.88 2.08 -3.94
C VAL A 63 -9.33 2.22 -3.57
N THR A 64 -9.96 1.11 -3.20
CA THR A 64 -11.37 1.04 -2.79
C THR A 64 -11.48 0.62 -1.34
N ASN A 65 -12.23 1.40 -0.56
CA ASN A 65 -12.58 1.03 0.81
C ASN A 65 -13.82 0.12 0.80
N ILE A 66 -13.63 -1.17 1.08
CA ILE A 66 -14.70 -2.15 1.21
C ILE A 66 -15.19 -2.29 2.67
N ASP A 67 -14.69 -1.46 3.59
CA ASP A 67 -15.22 -1.36 4.96
C ASP A 67 -16.52 -0.54 5.01
N THR A 68 -17.29 -0.75 6.06
CA THR A 68 -18.44 0.05 6.49
C THR A 68 -18.02 1.28 7.30
N LYS A 69 -16.73 1.46 7.58
CA LYS A 69 -16.17 2.62 8.31
C LYS A 69 -15.18 3.40 7.46
N ALA A 70 -15.14 4.71 7.68
CA ALA A 70 -14.11 5.56 7.11
C ALA A 70 -12.74 5.18 7.68
N GLY A 71 -11.71 5.22 6.84
CA GLY A 71 -10.34 4.91 7.24
C GLY A 71 -9.33 5.48 6.26
N SER A 72 -8.06 5.48 6.67
CA SER A 72 -6.96 5.91 5.82
C SER A 72 -6.14 4.71 5.37
N TYR A 73 -5.86 4.66 4.07
CA TYR A 73 -5.02 3.63 3.46
C TYR A 73 -3.69 4.21 2.97
N THR A 74 -2.57 3.61 3.40
CA THR A 74 -1.24 4.01 2.93
C THR A 74 -0.80 3.10 1.79
N VAL A 75 -0.87 3.62 0.57
CA VAL A 75 -0.35 2.95 -0.63
C VAL A 75 1.16 3.10 -0.66
N LYS A 76 1.87 1.99 -0.85
CA LYS A 76 3.34 1.96 -0.92
C LYS A 76 3.78 1.47 -2.28
N LEU A 77 4.53 2.31 -2.98
CA LEU A 77 5.30 1.96 -4.16
C LEU A 77 6.65 1.38 -3.72
N ARG A 78 6.98 0.20 -4.24
CA ARG A 78 8.26 -0.50 -4.04
C ARG A 78 8.83 -0.97 -5.38
N GLY A 79 10.03 -1.54 -5.33
CA GLY A 79 10.77 -2.01 -6.50
C GLY A 79 12.00 -1.13 -6.71
N ASP A 80 12.20 -0.64 -7.94
CA ASP A 80 13.26 0.33 -8.23
C ASP A 80 12.98 1.73 -7.67
N PHE A 81 11.72 2.04 -7.37
CA PHE A 81 11.29 3.30 -6.76
C PHE A 81 10.60 3.03 -5.42
N MET A 82 10.79 3.95 -4.47
CA MET A 82 10.17 3.88 -3.15
C MET A 82 9.42 5.17 -2.87
N ALA A 83 8.10 5.06 -2.73
CA ALA A 83 7.23 6.16 -2.36
C ALA A 83 6.04 5.64 -1.55
N GLU A 84 5.44 6.49 -0.73
CA GLU A 84 4.22 6.14 -0.02
C GLU A 84 3.25 7.33 0.02
N LYS A 85 1.97 7.03 -0.05
CA LYS A 85 0.91 8.04 -0.03
C LYS A 85 -0.27 7.54 0.78
N SER A 86 -0.64 8.31 1.79
CA SER A 86 -1.80 8.04 2.63
C SER A 86 -3.03 8.72 2.04
N VAL A 87 -4.12 7.96 1.94
CA VAL A 87 -5.38 8.42 1.33
C VAL A 87 -6.54 8.09 2.26
N PRO A 88 -7.28 9.10 2.76
CA PRO A 88 -8.51 8.88 3.51
C PRO A 88 -9.65 8.52 2.55
N LEU A 89 -10.39 7.48 2.89
CA LEU A 89 -11.52 6.96 2.12
C LEU A 89 -12.74 6.75 3.04
N GLN A 90 -13.89 7.23 2.59
CA GLN A 90 -15.19 6.92 3.17
C GLN A 90 -15.59 5.47 2.85
N PRO A 91 -16.57 4.90 3.57
CA PRO A 91 -17.11 3.57 3.27
C PRO A 91 -17.59 3.48 1.80
N GLY A 92 -17.12 2.47 1.06
CA GLY A 92 -17.48 2.29 -0.35
C GLY A 92 -16.85 3.29 -1.32
N GLU A 93 -16.00 4.21 -0.86
CA GLU A 93 -15.31 5.18 -1.71
C GLU A 93 -14.12 4.53 -2.42
N SER A 94 -13.93 4.88 -3.69
CA SER A 94 -12.74 4.56 -4.47
C SER A 94 -11.99 5.85 -4.83
N LYS A 95 -10.67 5.88 -4.62
CA LYS A 95 -9.79 6.96 -5.08
C LYS A 95 -8.62 6.43 -5.88
N THR A 96 -8.28 7.16 -6.93
CA THR A 96 -7.07 6.91 -7.72
C THR A 96 -5.86 7.53 -7.03
N VAL A 97 -4.81 6.73 -6.83
CA VAL A 97 -3.54 7.16 -6.27
C VAL A 97 -2.47 7.07 -7.34
N SER A 98 -1.87 8.21 -7.68
CA SER A 98 -0.80 8.32 -8.65
C SER A 98 0.54 8.68 -8.00
N PHE A 99 1.60 8.11 -8.57
CA PHE A 99 3.00 8.36 -8.27
C PHE A 99 3.70 8.77 -9.57
N ALA A 100 4.49 9.83 -9.50
CA ALA A 100 5.37 10.24 -10.60
C ALA A 100 6.78 9.74 -10.30
N VAL A 101 7.37 9.01 -11.23
CA VAL A 101 8.75 8.51 -11.14
C VAL A 101 9.54 8.94 -12.35
N THR A 102 10.83 9.22 -12.17
CA THR A 102 11.72 9.66 -13.24
C THR A 102 12.90 8.69 -13.32
N PRO A 103 12.93 7.73 -14.27
CA PRO A 103 14.10 6.90 -14.50
C PRO A 103 15.28 7.74 -14.95
N THR A 104 16.48 7.42 -14.47
CA THR A 104 17.73 8.13 -14.80
C THR A 104 18.70 7.31 -15.63
N VAL A 105 18.43 6.01 -15.81
CA VAL A 105 19.30 5.08 -16.54
C VAL A 105 18.44 4.31 -17.53
N ALA A 106 18.98 4.01 -18.71
CA ALA A 106 18.32 3.11 -19.66
C ALA A 106 18.36 1.66 -19.15
N LYS A 107 17.23 1.16 -18.68
CA LYS A 107 17.01 -0.23 -18.25
C LYS A 107 15.51 -0.52 -18.08
N THR A 108 15.17 -1.79 -17.88
CA THR A 108 13.83 -2.18 -17.42
C THR A 108 13.69 -1.92 -15.91
N TYR A 109 12.64 -1.20 -15.53
CA TYR A 109 12.28 -0.91 -14.15
C TYR A 109 11.10 -1.77 -13.72
N SER A 110 11.19 -2.36 -12.53
CA SER A 110 10.12 -3.13 -11.90
C SER A 110 9.54 -2.35 -10.73
N VAL A 111 8.22 -2.25 -10.69
CA VAL A 111 7.49 -1.56 -9.64
C VAL A 111 6.42 -2.46 -9.05
N SER A 112 6.18 -2.30 -7.76
CA SER A 112 5.10 -2.98 -7.05
C SER A 112 4.31 -2.00 -6.20
N VAL A 113 2.99 -2.10 -6.27
CA VAL A 113 2.05 -1.33 -5.47
C VAL A 113 1.14 -2.31 -4.75
N ASP A 114 1.37 -2.49 -3.45
CA ASP A 114 0.53 -3.30 -2.57
C ASP A 114 0.21 -4.72 -3.09
N GLY A 115 1.18 -5.36 -3.74
CA GLY A 115 1.05 -6.70 -4.31
C GLY A 115 0.78 -6.74 -5.82
N LEU A 116 0.28 -5.65 -6.41
CA LEU A 116 0.26 -5.48 -7.86
C LEU A 116 1.68 -5.20 -8.34
N THR A 117 2.10 -5.84 -9.43
CA THR A 117 3.42 -5.64 -10.04
C THR A 117 3.26 -5.18 -11.47
N GLY A 118 4.20 -4.37 -11.93
CA GLY A 118 4.28 -3.93 -13.32
C GLY A 118 5.70 -3.52 -13.67
N THR A 119 5.97 -3.41 -14.96
CA THR A 119 7.28 -3.05 -15.47
C THR A 119 7.16 -2.00 -16.56
N PHE A 120 8.16 -1.14 -16.68
CA PHE A 120 8.31 -0.23 -17.80
C PHE A 120 9.78 -0.14 -18.19
N MET A 121 10.06 0.28 -19.42
CA MET A 121 11.41 0.38 -19.95
C MET A 121 11.84 1.83 -20.07
N SER A 122 13.11 2.05 -19.77
CA SER A 122 13.82 3.29 -20.06
C SER A 122 14.85 2.99 -21.13
N THR A 123 14.79 3.66 -22.28
CA THR A 123 15.72 3.45 -23.40
C THR A 123 16.36 4.76 -23.81
N GLU A 124 17.66 4.75 -24.06
CA GLU A 124 18.33 5.81 -24.81
C GLU A 124 18.17 5.48 -26.29
N GLU A 125 17.57 6.39 -27.05
CA GLU A 125 17.63 6.35 -28.52
C GLU A 125 19.03 6.73 -29.02
#